data_AF-A0A1G9PNJ8-F1
#
_entry.id   AF-A0A1G9PNJ8-F1
#
_cell.length_a   1.000
_cell.length_b   1.000
_cell.length_c   1.000
_cell.angle_alpha   90.00
_cell.angle_beta   90.00
_cell.angle_gamma   90.00
#
_symmetry.space_group_name_H-M   'P 1'
#
loop_
_entity.id
_entity.type
_entity.pdbx_description
1 polymer ?
#
loop_
_entity_poly.entity_id
_entity_poly.type
_entity_poly.pdbx_seq_one_letter_code
_entity_poly.pdbx_strand_id
1 'polypeptide(L)'
;MLNSLAKTIQLLDTESPRGERNVFLTHHKHLLTGFSLNRNTIFESVVRHPLQFSLDRDHKQALIQFPELMPGVNLMLSKQYPLFRFIVNLGCVTDMSFIGKGYHAGNIVNSSVYTDWFHASQLFQAMDVSVKLKDTIVLTDQMTMILSLGIQMGIPLTDTVVNPVKYGGCAKIIAVA
;
A
#
# COMPACT_ATOMS: atom_id res chain seq x y z
N MET A 1 11.15 -1.51 8.12
CA MET A 1 10.18 -2.61 8.34
C MET A 1 10.11 -3.54 7.15
N LEU A 2 10.01 -3.04 5.92
CA LEU A 2 10.01 -3.90 4.73
C LEU A 2 11.24 -4.82 4.66
N ASN A 3 12.44 -4.31 4.96
CA ASN A 3 13.65 -5.15 5.06
C ASN A 3 13.55 -6.26 6.11
N SER A 4 12.76 -6.04 7.18
CA SER A 4 12.53 -7.07 8.20
C SER A 4 11.62 -8.17 7.67
N LEU A 5 10.57 -7.82 6.93
CA LEU A 5 9.70 -8.79 6.27
C LEU A 5 10.47 -9.57 5.20
N ALA A 6 11.23 -8.89 4.35
CA ALA A 6 12.08 -9.52 3.35
C ALA A 6 13.08 -10.49 3.99
N LYS A 7 13.68 -10.12 5.13
CA LYS A 7 14.55 -11.02 5.90
C LYS A 7 13.79 -12.24 6.44
N THR A 8 12.58 -12.08 6.94
CA THR A 8 11.74 -13.22 7.37
C THR A 8 11.50 -14.17 6.20
N ILE A 9 11.09 -13.65 5.04
CA ILE A 9 10.86 -14.45 3.83
C ILE A 9 12.15 -15.12 3.37
N GLN A 10 13.27 -14.41 3.41
CA GLN A 10 14.58 -14.95 3.06
C GLN A 10 15.02 -16.10 3.97
N LEU A 11 14.61 -16.08 5.24
CA LEU A 11 14.90 -17.18 6.17
C LEU A 11 14.08 -18.45 5.88
N LEU A 12 12.98 -18.33 5.15
CA LEU A 12 12.15 -19.46 4.70
C LEU A 12 12.77 -20.20 3.50
N ASP A 13 13.71 -19.59 2.79
CA ASP A 13 14.54 -20.29 1.81
C ASP A 13 15.54 -21.19 2.54
N THR A 14 15.22 -22.48 2.58
CA THR A 14 16.05 -23.53 3.18
C THR A 14 16.94 -24.23 2.16
N GLU A 15 16.79 -23.95 0.86
CA GLU A 15 17.50 -24.64 -0.22
C GLU A 15 18.79 -23.90 -0.59
N SER A 16 18.77 -22.57 -0.60
CA SER A 16 19.92 -21.77 -1.01
C SER A 16 20.96 -21.59 0.12
N PRO A 17 22.26 -21.44 -0.23
CA PRO A 17 23.33 -21.17 0.73
C PRO A 17 23.10 -19.89 1.56
N ARG A 18 23.66 -19.88 2.77
CA ARG A 18 23.64 -18.70 3.62
C ARG A 18 24.39 -17.55 2.94
N GLY A 19 23.71 -16.42 2.72
CA GLY A 19 24.24 -15.25 1.99
C GLY A 19 23.65 -15.10 0.59
N GLU A 20 23.06 -16.17 0.05
CA GLU A 20 22.53 -16.26 -1.33
C GLU A 20 21.03 -16.60 -1.36
N ARG A 21 20.38 -16.62 -0.20
CA ARG A 21 18.96 -16.96 -0.05
C ARG A 21 18.05 -15.99 -0.76
N ASN A 22 17.09 -16.50 -1.52
CA ASN A 22 16.17 -15.73 -2.31
C ASN A 22 15.01 -15.20 -1.46
N VAL A 23 14.29 -14.20 -1.98
CA VAL A 23 13.05 -13.66 -1.39
C VAL A 23 11.89 -14.03 -2.31
N PHE A 24 11.25 -15.16 -2.00
CA PHE A 24 10.10 -15.69 -2.75
C PHE A 24 8.78 -15.07 -2.27
N LEU A 25 8.51 -13.83 -2.68
CA LEU A 25 7.24 -13.14 -2.41
C LEU A 25 6.05 -13.90 -3.00
N THR A 26 6.22 -14.52 -4.18
CA THR A 26 5.19 -15.30 -4.87
C THR A 26 4.74 -16.53 -4.08
N HIS A 27 5.62 -17.13 -3.29
CA HIS A 27 5.33 -18.30 -2.46
C HIS A 27 4.77 -17.90 -1.09
N HIS A 28 5.14 -16.71 -0.61
CA HIS A 28 4.78 -16.22 0.72
C HIS A 28 3.86 -14.99 0.69
N LYS A 29 2.97 -14.90 -0.32
CA LYS A 29 2.04 -13.76 -0.51
C LYS A 29 1.24 -13.43 0.76
N HIS A 30 0.82 -14.45 1.49
CA HIS A 30 0.05 -14.29 2.73
C HIS A 30 0.76 -13.43 3.79
N LEU A 31 2.09 -13.39 3.82
CA LEU A 31 2.86 -12.56 4.75
C LEU A 31 2.80 -11.05 4.41
N LEU A 32 2.42 -10.71 3.18
CA LEU A 32 2.26 -9.32 2.74
C LEU A 32 0.89 -8.76 3.14
N THR A 33 -0.15 -9.59 3.16
CA THR A 33 -1.50 -9.14 3.53
C THR A 33 -1.49 -8.69 4.98
N GLY A 34 -2.02 -7.50 5.25
CA GLY A 34 -2.02 -6.98 6.61
C GLY A 34 -0.79 -6.14 6.95
N PHE A 35 0.26 -6.16 6.13
CA PHE A 35 1.54 -5.57 6.49
C PHE A 35 1.46 -4.04 6.59
N SER A 36 1.87 -3.50 7.74
CA SER A 36 1.97 -2.06 7.97
C SER A 36 3.24 -1.48 7.32
N LEU A 37 3.07 -0.46 6.49
CA LEU A 37 4.18 0.28 5.88
C LEU A 37 4.73 1.35 6.83
N ASN A 38 4.09 1.57 7.98
CA ASN A 38 4.48 2.54 9.00
C ASN A 38 4.76 1.90 10.37
N ARG A 39 5.76 2.44 11.08
CA ARG A 39 6.27 1.83 12.33
C ARG A 39 5.53 2.33 13.55
N ASN A 40 5.21 3.61 13.54
CA ASN A 40 4.68 4.31 14.71
C ASN A 40 3.16 4.44 14.62
N THR A 41 2.64 4.79 13.44
CA THR A 41 1.21 4.97 13.21
C THR A 41 0.72 3.90 12.25
N ILE A 42 -0.04 2.94 12.76
CA ILE A 42 -0.66 1.88 11.93
C ILE A 42 -1.94 2.41 11.29
N PHE A 43 -2.31 1.85 10.13
CA PHE A 43 -3.46 2.33 9.37
C PHE A 43 -4.78 2.21 10.18
N GLU A 44 -4.97 1.10 10.88
CA GLU A 44 -6.14 0.79 11.69
C GLU A 44 -6.32 1.72 12.88
N SER A 45 -5.24 2.33 13.37
CA SER A 45 -5.34 3.32 14.43
C SER A 45 -5.98 4.62 13.93
N VAL A 46 -5.86 4.90 12.63
CA VAL A 46 -6.35 6.10 11.94
C VAL A 46 -7.72 5.85 11.32
N VAL A 47 -7.88 4.79 10.52
CA VAL A 47 -9.17 4.41 9.92
C VAL A 47 -9.66 3.16 10.64
N ARG A 48 -10.66 3.32 11.51
CA ARG A 48 -11.18 2.25 12.39
C ARG A 48 -12.39 1.53 11.80
N HIS A 49 -12.72 1.80 10.55
CA HIS A 49 -13.78 1.08 9.83
C HIS A 49 -13.15 0.04 8.89
N PRO A 50 -13.63 -1.22 8.89
CA PRO A 50 -13.28 -2.19 7.85
C PRO A 50 -13.62 -1.63 6.47
N LEU A 51 -12.65 -1.66 5.55
CA LEU A 51 -12.84 -1.20 4.18
C LEU A 51 -13.23 -2.38 3.30
N GLN A 52 -14.19 -2.15 2.41
CA GLN A 52 -14.53 -3.11 1.38
C GLN A 52 -13.64 -2.87 0.17
N PHE A 53 -13.13 -3.95 -0.42
CA PHE A 53 -12.29 -3.87 -1.60
C PHE A 53 -12.46 -5.12 -2.45
N SER A 54 -12.15 -4.99 -3.74
CA SER A 54 -11.95 -6.11 -4.65
C SER A 54 -10.63 -5.95 -5.39
N LEU A 55 -9.97 -7.08 -5.66
CA LEU A 55 -8.72 -7.16 -6.39
C LEU A 55 -8.88 -8.17 -7.51
N ASP A 56 -8.70 -7.72 -8.74
CA ASP A 56 -8.94 -8.49 -9.94
C ASP A 56 -7.66 -8.54 -10.78
N ARG A 57 -7.04 -9.72 -10.76
CA ARG A 57 -5.75 -9.98 -11.41
C ARG A 57 -5.87 -10.02 -12.92
N ASP A 58 -6.95 -10.59 -13.44
CA ASP A 58 -7.15 -10.78 -14.87
C ASP A 58 -7.33 -9.43 -15.57
N HIS A 59 -8.09 -8.52 -14.94
CA HIS A 59 -8.29 -7.17 -15.45
C HIS A 59 -7.26 -6.15 -14.92
N LYS A 60 -6.33 -6.58 -14.07
CA LYS A 60 -5.24 -5.76 -13.50
C LYS A 60 -5.77 -4.51 -12.78
N GLN A 61 -6.87 -4.69 -12.06
CA GLN A 61 -7.64 -3.61 -11.46
C GLN A 61 -7.97 -3.92 -10.00
N ALA A 62 -8.22 -2.85 -9.24
CA ALA A 62 -8.77 -2.95 -7.90
C ALA A 62 -9.80 -1.85 -7.68
N LEU A 63 -10.75 -2.14 -6.79
CA LEU A 63 -11.75 -1.19 -6.33
C LEU A 63 -11.68 -1.12 -4.81
N ILE A 64 -11.67 0.08 -4.27
CA ILE A 64 -11.85 0.33 -2.84
C ILE A 64 -13.12 1.13 -2.65
N GLN A 65 -13.97 0.68 -1.74
CA GLN A 65 -15.19 1.36 -1.36
C GLN A 65 -14.96 1.97 0.01
N PHE A 66 -14.74 3.28 0.02
CA PHE A 66 -14.62 4.02 1.27
C PHE A 66 -16.01 4.26 1.85
N PRO A 67 -16.24 3.85 3.11
CA PRO A 67 -17.47 4.18 3.80
C PRO A 67 -17.46 5.66 4.19
N GLU A 68 -18.57 6.12 4.74
CA GLU A 68 -18.60 7.40 5.43
C GLU A 68 -17.65 7.36 6.64
N LEU A 69 -16.80 8.37 6.77
CA LEU A 69 -15.84 8.47 7.87
C LEU A 69 -16.04 9.77 8.66
N MET A 70 -16.40 9.62 9.93
CA MET A 70 -16.62 10.68 10.89
C MET A 70 -15.36 10.91 11.74
N PRO A 71 -14.77 12.13 11.69
CA PRO A 71 -13.64 12.51 12.53
C PRO A 71 -13.91 12.28 14.02
N GLY A 72 -12.95 11.68 14.73
CA GLY A 72 -13.06 11.37 16.16
C GLY A 72 -13.89 10.13 16.50
N VAL A 73 -14.51 9.46 15.51
CA VAL A 73 -15.27 8.23 15.72
C VAL A 73 -14.63 7.04 15.01
N ASN A 74 -14.62 7.06 13.68
CA ASN A 74 -13.98 6.02 12.86
C ASN A 74 -12.81 6.57 12.02
N LEU A 75 -12.52 7.87 12.13
CA LEU A 75 -11.37 8.56 11.54
C LEU A 75 -10.59 9.36 12.58
N MET A 76 -9.39 8.90 12.92
CA MET A 76 -8.55 9.41 14.01
C MET A 76 -7.31 10.08 13.43
N LEU A 77 -7.47 11.32 13.01
CA LEU A 77 -6.40 12.12 12.43
C LEU A 77 -5.68 12.94 13.50
N SER A 78 -4.39 13.20 13.26
CA SER A 78 -3.63 14.12 14.11
C SER A 78 -4.17 15.54 13.96
N LYS A 79 -4.56 16.16 15.08
CA LYS A 79 -5.13 17.53 15.11
C LYS A 79 -4.20 18.60 14.55
N GLN A 80 -2.91 18.31 14.45
CA GLN A 80 -1.91 19.24 13.94
C GLN A 80 -1.97 19.45 12.42
N TYR A 81 -2.71 18.60 11.69
CA TYR A 81 -2.82 18.68 10.22
C TYR A 81 -4.28 18.88 9.80
N PRO A 82 -4.59 19.98 9.10
CA PRO A 82 -5.97 20.32 8.74
C PRO A 82 -6.51 19.54 7.55
N LEU A 83 -5.63 18.97 6.71
CA LEU A 83 -6.02 18.29 5.48
C LEU A 83 -5.50 16.85 5.43
N PHE A 84 -6.26 15.98 4.77
CA PHE A 84 -5.83 14.62 4.46
C PHE A 84 -6.34 14.17 3.08
N ARG A 85 -5.73 13.14 2.52
CA ARG A 85 -6.23 12.43 1.33
C ARG A 85 -5.88 10.95 1.39
N PHE A 86 -6.63 10.13 0.68
CA PHE A 86 -6.30 8.72 0.49
C PHE A 86 -5.41 8.52 -0.74
N ILE A 87 -4.57 7.50 -0.66
CA ILE A 87 -3.72 7.04 -1.75
C ILE A 87 -3.99 5.56 -1.93
N VAL A 88 -4.54 5.20 -3.08
CA VAL A 88 -4.76 3.81 -3.47
C VAL A 88 -3.67 3.43 -4.47
N ASN A 89 -2.89 2.41 -4.14
CA ASN A 89 -1.81 1.94 -5.01
C ASN A 89 -1.99 0.46 -5.34
N LEU A 90 -1.94 0.16 -6.63
CA LEU A 90 -1.87 -1.19 -7.15
C LEU A 90 -0.47 -1.39 -7.75
N GLY A 91 0.27 -2.37 -7.25
CA GLY A 91 1.62 -2.68 -7.71
C GLY A 91 1.79 -4.15 -8.00
N CYS A 92 2.71 -4.50 -8.90
CA CYS A 92 3.19 -5.86 -9.07
C CYS A 92 4.69 -5.92 -8.81
N VAL A 93 5.10 -6.93 -8.05
CA VAL A 93 6.49 -7.20 -7.69
C VAL A 93 6.81 -8.65 -8.01
N THR A 94 8.06 -8.92 -8.39
CA THR A 94 8.57 -10.28 -8.57
C THR A 94 9.34 -10.73 -7.34
N ASP A 95 9.70 -12.00 -7.33
CA ASP A 95 10.72 -12.50 -6.42
C ASP A 95 12.06 -11.80 -6.66
N MET A 96 12.89 -11.83 -5.62
CA MET A 96 14.26 -11.33 -5.68
C MET A 96 15.21 -12.50 -5.49
N SER A 97 16.07 -12.76 -6.48
CA SER A 97 16.96 -13.90 -6.50
C SER A 97 18.43 -13.51 -6.58
N PHE A 98 19.31 -14.33 -5.98
CA PHE A 98 20.75 -14.16 -6.12
C PHE A 98 21.24 -14.81 -7.41
N ILE A 99 22.02 -14.08 -8.22
CA ILE A 99 22.56 -14.58 -9.52
C ILE A 99 24.10 -14.58 -9.57
N GLY A 100 24.75 -14.81 -8.43
CA GLY A 100 26.23 -14.86 -8.32
C GLY A 100 26.91 -13.49 -8.27
N LYS A 101 26.33 -12.47 -8.90
CA LYS A 101 26.82 -11.07 -8.89
C LYS A 101 26.09 -10.15 -7.91
N GLY A 102 25.05 -10.66 -7.26
CA GLY A 102 24.18 -9.89 -6.38
C GLY A 102 22.73 -10.33 -6.46
N TYR A 103 21.88 -9.59 -5.75
CA TYR A 103 20.43 -9.77 -5.77
C TYR A 103 19.80 -9.00 -6.92
N HIS A 104 18.96 -9.68 -7.67
CA HIS A 104 18.22 -9.10 -8.78
C HIS A 104 16.73 -9.30 -8.56
N ALA A 105 15.98 -8.22 -8.72
CA ALA A 105 14.52 -8.22 -8.79
C ALA A 105 14.11 -7.86 -10.22
N GLY A 106 12.97 -8.39 -10.65
CA GLY A 106 12.33 -7.98 -11.88
C GLY A 106 11.77 -6.55 -11.79
N ASN A 107 11.22 -6.09 -12.92
CA ASN A 107 10.63 -4.76 -13.00
C ASN A 107 9.44 -4.62 -12.06
N ILE A 108 9.46 -3.57 -11.25
CA ILE A 108 8.32 -3.16 -10.44
C ILE A 108 7.42 -2.30 -11.31
N VAL A 109 6.14 -2.64 -11.36
CA VAL A 109 5.13 -1.85 -12.05
C VAL A 109 4.06 -1.44 -11.06
N ASN A 110 3.61 -0.19 -11.11
CA ASN A 110 2.55 0.28 -10.25
C ASN A 110 1.67 1.32 -10.94
N SER A 111 0.53 1.56 -10.30
CA SER A 111 -0.40 2.62 -10.60
C SER A 111 -0.94 3.14 -9.27
N SER A 112 -1.05 4.45 -9.14
CA SER A 112 -1.54 5.09 -7.91
C SER A 112 -2.61 6.11 -8.25
N VAL A 113 -3.69 6.10 -7.48
CA VAL A 113 -4.76 7.09 -7.52
C VAL A 113 -4.78 7.83 -6.20
N TYR A 114 -4.92 9.15 -6.30
CA TYR A 114 -5.04 10.03 -5.15
C TYR A 114 -6.47 10.57 -5.15
N THR A 115 -7.10 10.55 -3.99
CA THR A 115 -8.32 11.33 -3.82
C THR A 115 -7.98 12.83 -3.75
N ASP A 116 -9.02 13.65 -3.81
CA ASP A 116 -8.90 15.05 -3.43
C ASP A 116 -8.47 15.20 -1.96
N TRP A 117 -8.08 16.42 -1.61
CA TRP A 117 -7.81 16.80 -0.24
C TRP A 117 -9.12 17.10 0.48
N PHE A 118 -9.29 16.50 1.66
CA PHE A 118 -10.44 16.68 2.54
C PHE A 118 -10.01 17.36 3.83
N HIS A 119 -10.92 18.13 4.41
CA HIS A 119 -10.68 18.75 5.71
C HIS A 119 -10.82 17.71 6.84
N ALA A 120 -9.84 17.64 7.72
CA ALA A 120 -9.76 16.64 8.79
C ALA A 120 -10.88 16.75 9.84
N SER A 121 -11.60 17.88 9.87
CA SER A 121 -12.74 18.12 10.77
C SER A 121 -14.10 17.90 10.11
N GLN A 122 -14.15 17.59 8.82
CA GLN A 122 -15.39 17.39 8.08
C GLN A 122 -15.71 15.90 7.94
N LEU A 123 -17.00 15.60 7.80
CA LEU A 123 -17.48 14.27 7.45
C LEU A 123 -16.97 13.89 6.07
N PHE A 124 -16.22 12.80 5.98
CA PHE A 124 -15.81 12.23 4.70
C PHE A 124 -16.96 11.41 4.13
N GLN A 125 -17.43 11.79 2.95
CA GLN A 125 -18.52 11.12 2.26
C GLN A 125 -18.04 9.78 1.67
N ALA A 126 -18.92 8.78 1.67
CA ALA A 126 -18.62 7.50 1.05
C ALA A 126 -18.29 7.68 -0.45
N MET A 127 -17.30 6.96 -0.93
CA MET A 127 -16.89 7.01 -2.34
C MET A 127 -16.16 5.75 -2.78
N ASP A 128 -16.23 5.49 -4.08
CA ASP A 128 -15.54 4.38 -4.71
C ASP A 128 -14.31 4.88 -5.46
N VAL A 129 -13.17 4.21 -5.27
CA VAL A 129 -11.91 4.52 -5.94
C VAL A 129 -11.41 3.28 -6.66
N SER A 130 -11.33 3.37 -7.99
CA SER A 130 -10.73 2.34 -8.82
C SER A 130 -9.30 2.70 -9.19
N VAL A 131 -8.42 1.71 -9.16
CA VAL A 131 -7.05 1.80 -9.66
C VAL A 131 -6.80 0.66 -10.64
N LYS A 132 -6.15 0.96 -11.76
CA LYS A 132 -5.81 -0.01 -12.79
C LYS A 132 -4.37 0.14 -13.23
N LEU A 133 -3.68 -0.97 -13.43
CA LEU A 133 -2.36 -1.00 -14.06
C LEU A 133 -2.48 -0.71 -15.56
N LYS A 134 -1.40 -0.23 -16.19
CA LYS A 134 -1.37 0.00 -17.65
C LYS A 134 -1.65 -1.30 -18.39
N ASP A 135 -2.46 -1.24 -19.44
CA ASP A 135 -2.84 -2.42 -20.22
C ASP A 135 -1.64 -3.12 -20.88
N THR A 136 -0.56 -2.37 -21.16
CA THR A 136 0.70 -2.88 -21.71
C THR A 136 1.46 -3.82 -20.76
N ILE A 137 1.09 -3.88 -19.49
CA ILE A 137 1.71 -4.77 -18.51
C ILE A 137 1.13 -6.18 -18.70
N VAL A 138 2.01 -7.14 -18.95
CA VAL A 138 1.69 -8.57 -18.97
C VAL A 138 2.01 -9.13 -17.59
N LEU A 139 0.98 -9.58 -16.87
CA LEU A 139 1.17 -10.27 -15.60
C LEU A 139 1.53 -11.73 -15.86
N THR A 140 2.53 -12.23 -15.16
CA THR A 140 2.91 -13.65 -15.13
C THR A 140 2.70 -14.20 -13.73
N ASP A 141 2.58 -15.52 -13.58
CA ASP A 141 2.38 -16.16 -12.27
C ASP A 141 3.55 -15.94 -11.29
N GLN A 142 4.71 -15.51 -11.82
CA GLN A 142 5.89 -15.11 -11.06
C GLN A 142 5.80 -13.67 -10.50
N MET A 143 4.67 -13.00 -10.69
CA MET A 143 4.39 -11.67 -10.15
C MET A 143 3.34 -11.74 -9.05
N THR A 144 3.63 -11.10 -7.93
CA THR A 144 2.67 -10.84 -6.86
C THR A 144 2.07 -9.46 -7.06
N MET A 145 0.75 -9.40 -7.24
CA MET A 145 0.01 -8.16 -7.28
C MET A 145 -0.36 -7.75 -5.85
N ILE A 146 -0.17 -6.48 -5.52
CA ILE A 146 -0.30 -5.91 -4.18
C ILE A 146 -1.20 -4.69 -4.27
N LEU A 147 -2.30 -4.73 -3.52
CA LEU A 147 -3.14 -3.57 -3.26
C LEU A 147 -2.75 -2.96 -1.92
N SER A 148 -2.32 -1.71 -1.95
CA SER A 148 -2.01 -0.92 -0.76
C SER A 148 -2.85 0.33 -0.69
N LEU A 149 -3.14 0.72 0.55
CA LEU A 149 -3.90 1.91 0.87
C LEU A 149 -3.12 2.74 1.87
N GLY A 150 -3.05 4.04 1.62
CA GLY A 150 -2.45 5.01 2.49
C GLY A 150 -3.35 6.21 2.74
N ILE A 151 -3.07 6.90 3.84
CA ILE A 151 -3.56 8.23 4.14
C ILE A 151 -2.37 9.18 4.22
N GLN A 152 -2.48 10.31 3.56
CA GLN A 152 -1.47 11.35 3.55
C GLN A 152 -2.03 12.62 4.17
N MET A 153 -1.26 13.24 5.07
CA MET A 153 -1.63 14.48 5.74
C MET A 153 -1.04 15.67 4.99
N GLY A 154 -1.71 16.82 5.08
CA GLY A 154 -1.34 18.04 4.37
C GLY A 154 -1.59 19.31 5.17
N ILE A 155 -0.84 20.35 4.82
CA ILE A 155 -1.02 21.71 5.32
C ILE A 155 -1.22 22.62 4.10
N PRO A 156 -2.27 23.47 4.07
CA PRO A 156 -2.44 24.42 2.99
C PRO A 156 -1.30 25.45 3.00
N LEU A 157 -0.64 25.63 1.85
CA LEU A 157 0.29 26.74 1.63
C LEU A 157 -0.43 27.94 1.02
N THR A 158 -1.39 27.66 0.14
CA THR A 158 -2.29 28.61 -0.51
C THR A 158 -3.67 27.96 -0.66
N ASP A 159 -4.63 28.68 -1.23
CA ASP A 159 -5.97 28.16 -1.51
C ASP A 159 -5.97 26.97 -2.50
N THR A 160 -4.91 26.80 -3.30
CA THR A 160 -4.82 25.74 -4.33
C THR A 160 -3.67 24.76 -4.10
N VAL A 161 -2.71 25.11 -3.24
CA VAL A 161 -1.51 24.31 -3.01
C VAL A 161 -1.51 23.76 -1.60
N VAL A 162 -1.53 22.43 -1.50
CA VAL A 162 -1.37 21.71 -0.24
C VAL A 162 0.02 21.09 -0.20
N ASN A 163 0.78 21.36 0.86
CA ASN A 163 2.06 20.72 1.11
C ASN A 163 1.84 19.41 1.87
N PRO A 164 2.22 18.24 1.30
CA PRO A 164 2.15 16.98 2.02
C PRO A 164 3.14 16.94 3.17
N VAL A 165 2.69 16.47 4.33
CA VAL A 165 3.55 16.40 5.52
C VAL A 165 4.29 15.07 5.58
N LYS A 166 5.63 15.15 5.59
CA LYS A 166 6.49 13.98 5.77
C LYS A 166 6.21 13.33 7.13
N TYR A 167 6.11 12.01 7.13
CA TYR A 167 5.84 11.18 8.32
C TYR A 167 4.50 11.45 9.03
N GLY A 168 3.63 12.29 8.46
CA GLY A 168 2.30 12.55 9.04
C GLY A 168 1.26 11.47 8.69
N GLY A 169 1.49 10.72 7.61
CA GLY A 169 0.57 9.70 7.10
C GLY A 169 0.89 8.28 7.55
N CYS A 170 0.02 7.34 7.14
CA CYS A 170 0.24 5.91 7.31
C CYS A 170 -0.31 5.11 6.14
N ALA A 171 0.18 3.88 5.94
CA ALA A 171 -0.24 3.00 4.88
C ALA A 171 -0.11 1.52 5.24
N LYS A 172 -0.84 0.68 4.52
CA LYS A 172 -0.93 -0.76 4.73
C LYS A 172 -1.16 -1.50 3.41
N ILE A 173 -0.68 -2.73 3.34
CA ILE A 173 -1.08 -3.69 2.30
C ILE A 173 -2.39 -4.35 2.72
N ILE A 174 -3.44 -4.17 1.92
CA ILE A 174 -4.80 -4.65 2.25
C ILE A 174 -5.16 -5.95 1.52
N ALA A 175 -4.57 -6.21 0.35
CA ALA A 175 -4.81 -7.43 -0.41
C ALA A 175 -3.61 -7.79 -1.30
N VAL A 176 -3.51 -9.08 -1.64
CA VAL A 176 -2.53 -9.61 -2.58
C VAL A 176 -3.15 -10.70 -3.46
N ALA A 177 -2.64 -10.83 -4.70
CA ALA A 177 -3.04 -11.85 -5.66
C ALA A 177 -1.85 -12.37 -6.48
#